data_AF-A0A067L186-F1
#
_entry.id   AF-A0A067L186-F1
#
_cell.length_a   1.000
_cell.length_b   1.000
_cell.length_c   1.000
_cell.angle_alpha   90.00
_cell.angle_beta   90.00
_cell.angle_gamma   90.00
#
_symmetry.space_group_name_H-M   'P 1'
#
loop_
_entity.id
_entity.type
_entity.pdbx_description
1 polymer ?
#
loop_
_entity_poly.entity_id
_entity_poly.type
_entity_poly.pdbx_seq_one_letter_code
_entity_poly.pdbx_strand_id
1 'polypeptide(L)'
;MAVRAFSRSKIAKLSAVFLQNQTVKPTIPISLPSKPQISYSDSNILSYSYFCGLRQYHDGRPRGPLWRGKKLIGKEALFVIQGLKRFKDDEEKLQRFIKNHVLRLLKMDMIAVLTELERQEEVSLATKIFQVIQKQDWYQPDVYLYKDLIIALTRGGKMDEAMKLWEVMRNENLFPDSQMYTEIIRGFLRDGSPADAMNIYEDMKKSPDPPDELPFRILLKGLLPHPLLRNRVKQDYEELFPEKHFYDPPEEIFGIH
;
A
#
# COMPACT_ATOMS: atom_id res chain seq x y z
N MET A 1 -60.84 -28.20 38.22
CA MET A 1 -60.03 -29.27 38.88
C MET A 1 -59.04 -29.82 37.85
N ALA A 2 -57.87 -30.39 38.17
CA ALA A 2 -56.93 -30.15 39.27
C ALA A 2 -55.60 -30.89 38.96
N VAL A 3 -54.48 -30.16 39.00
CA VAL A 3 -53.04 -30.53 39.19
C VAL A 3 -52.58 -32.01 39.16
N ARG A 4 -51.46 -32.28 38.43
CA ARG A 4 -50.29 -33.17 38.72
C ARG A 4 -49.75 -33.84 37.41
N ALA A 5 -48.46 -34.17 37.23
CA ALA A 5 -47.21 -33.84 37.93
C ALA A 5 -45.97 -34.16 37.02
N PHE A 6 -44.78 -33.67 37.38
CA PHE A 6 -43.47 -33.97 36.76
C PHE A 6 -43.03 -35.44 36.93
N SER A 7 -42.20 -35.99 36.02
CA SER A 7 -41.10 -36.93 36.34
C SER A 7 -40.23 -37.46 35.15
N ARG A 8 -38.90 -37.24 35.25
CA ARG A 8 -37.74 -38.10 34.82
C ARG A 8 -37.33 -38.35 33.35
N SER A 9 -36.15 -37.82 33.02
CA SER A 9 -34.94 -38.52 32.50
C SER A 9 -33.71 -37.62 32.84
N LYS A 10 -32.54 -38.00 33.41
CA LYS A 10 -31.53 -39.05 33.12
C LYS A 10 -31.05 -39.01 31.66
N ILE A 11 -29.78 -38.89 31.25
CA ILE A 11 -28.42 -38.99 31.85
C ILE A 11 -27.46 -38.24 30.88
N ALA A 12 -26.33 -37.60 31.21
CA ALA A 12 -25.72 -37.11 32.46
C ALA A 12 -24.58 -36.08 32.11
N LYS A 13 -23.58 -35.84 32.98
CA LYS A 13 -22.32 -35.13 32.68
C LYS A 13 -21.13 -36.10 32.91
N LEU A 14 -20.10 -36.07 32.06
CA LEU A 14 -18.81 -36.70 32.36
C LEU A 14 -17.68 -35.68 32.16
N SER A 15 -17.01 -35.37 33.27
CA SER A 15 -15.81 -34.56 33.36
C SER A 15 -14.56 -35.40 33.07
N ALA A 16 -13.47 -34.73 32.68
CA ALA A 16 -12.15 -35.33 32.54
C ALA A 16 -11.58 -35.88 33.87
N VAL A 17 -10.55 -36.73 33.75
CA VAL A 17 -9.30 -36.85 34.55
C VAL A 17 -8.72 -38.29 34.36
N PHE A 18 -7.42 -38.46 34.63
CA PHE A 18 -6.56 -39.66 34.52
C PHE A 18 -6.00 -39.96 33.11
N LEU A 19 -4.70 -40.24 32.92
CA LEU A 19 -3.61 -40.53 33.87
C LEU A 19 -2.34 -39.69 33.60
N GLN A 20 -1.53 -39.52 34.65
CA GLN A 20 -0.23 -38.81 34.65
C GLN A 20 0.92 -39.81 34.92
N ASN A 21 2.16 -39.39 34.61
CA ASN A 21 3.44 -39.97 35.05
C ASN A 21 3.94 -41.28 34.40
N GLN A 22 4.98 -41.17 33.55
CA GLN A 22 6.25 -41.89 33.77
C GLN A 22 7.48 -41.02 33.42
N THR A 23 8.24 -40.70 34.48
CA THR A 23 9.71 -40.56 34.58
C THR A 23 10.55 -39.77 33.54
N VAL A 24 11.17 -38.71 34.08
CA VAL A 24 12.33 -37.98 33.54
C VAL A 24 13.54 -38.91 33.29
N LYS A 25 14.30 -38.65 32.21
CA LYS A 25 15.71 -39.04 32.07
C LYS A 25 16.56 -37.84 31.61
N PRO A 26 17.84 -37.73 32.04
CA PRO A 26 18.57 -36.46 31.99
C PRO A 26 19.30 -36.19 30.66
N THR A 27 19.59 -34.90 30.46
CA THR A 27 20.33 -34.32 29.33
C THR A 27 21.79 -34.79 29.27
N ILE A 28 22.26 -35.16 28.07
CA ILE A 28 23.68 -35.30 27.75
C ILE A 28 24.04 -34.19 26.76
N PRO A 29 24.95 -33.24 27.11
CA PRO A 29 25.41 -32.23 26.17
C PRO A 29 26.46 -32.81 25.23
N ILE A 30 26.13 -32.96 23.95
CA ILE A 30 27.11 -33.29 22.90
C ILE A 30 27.83 -31.98 22.50
N SER A 31 29.16 -31.99 22.59
CA SER A 31 30.02 -30.85 22.28
C SER A 31 30.07 -30.55 20.79
N LEU A 32 30.02 -29.25 20.42
CA LEU A 32 30.37 -28.82 19.07
C LEU A 32 31.89 -28.93 18.84
N PRO A 33 32.34 -29.50 17.72
CA PRO A 33 33.72 -29.34 17.27
C PRO A 33 34.01 -27.89 16.83
N SER A 34 35.21 -27.42 17.13
CA SER A 34 35.70 -26.09 16.79
C SER A 34 35.93 -25.92 15.28
N LYS A 35 35.76 -24.68 14.78
CA LYS A 35 36.20 -24.28 13.43
C LYS A 35 37.74 -24.29 13.36
N PRO A 36 38.36 -24.90 12.35
CA PRO A 36 39.71 -24.54 11.94
C PRO A 36 39.66 -23.27 11.07
N GLN A 37 40.50 -22.29 11.38
CA GLN A 37 40.85 -21.22 10.43
C GLN A 37 41.95 -21.75 9.50
N ILE A 38 41.74 -21.65 8.19
CA ILE A 38 42.81 -21.73 7.19
C ILE A 38 42.58 -20.60 6.19
N SER A 39 43.51 -19.67 6.15
CA SER A 39 43.69 -18.70 5.07
C SER A 39 44.23 -19.40 3.82
N TYR A 40 43.91 -18.91 2.61
CA TYR A 40 44.94 -18.68 1.58
C TYR A 40 44.37 -17.86 0.41
N SER A 41 45.29 -17.24 -0.33
CA SER A 41 45.12 -16.28 -1.42
C SER A 41 45.10 -16.93 -2.81
N ASP A 42 44.40 -16.25 -3.74
CA ASP A 42 44.69 -16.08 -5.17
C ASP A 42 44.91 -17.25 -6.16
N SER A 43 44.40 -16.96 -7.37
CA SER A 43 44.86 -17.41 -8.70
C SER A 43 44.32 -18.72 -9.31
N ASN A 44 43.36 -18.51 -10.23
CA ASN A 44 43.29 -19.04 -11.60
C ASN A 44 43.94 -20.41 -11.91
N ILE A 45 43.10 -21.42 -12.17
CA ILE A 45 43.33 -22.36 -13.29
C ILE A 45 42.03 -22.53 -14.10
N LEU A 46 42.10 -22.22 -15.39
CA LEU A 46 41.09 -22.61 -16.38
C LEU A 46 41.18 -24.11 -16.66
N SER A 47 40.06 -24.82 -16.62
CA SER A 47 39.89 -26.06 -17.37
C SER A 47 38.51 -26.10 -18.03
N TYR A 48 38.53 -26.33 -19.34
CA TYR A 48 37.34 -26.37 -20.19
C TYR A 48 36.63 -27.72 -20.01
N SER A 49 35.33 -27.70 -19.67
CA SER A 49 34.45 -28.85 -19.88
C SER A 49 33.10 -28.37 -20.40
N TYR A 50 32.83 -28.68 -21.67
CA TYR A 50 31.55 -28.39 -22.29
C TYR A 50 30.46 -29.23 -21.62
N PHE A 51 29.51 -28.59 -20.94
CA PHE A 51 28.20 -29.18 -20.70
C PHE A 51 27.10 -28.21 -21.12
N CYS A 52 26.31 -28.62 -22.10
CA CYS A 52 25.20 -27.83 -22.64
C CYS A 52 24.08 -27.75 -21.60
N GLY A 53 23.79 -26.54 -21.11
CA GLY A 53 22.82 -26.29 -20.06
C GLY A 53 21.96 -25.07 -20.40
N LEU A 54 20.86 -25.34 -21.12
CA LEU A 54 19.78 -24.42 -21.49
C LEU A 54 19.70 -23.11 -20.68
N ARG A 55 19.87 -22.01 -21.42
CA ARG A 55 19.27 -20.68 -21.19
C ARG A 55 18.02 -20.80 -20.31
N GLN A 56 18.06 -20.30 -19.07
CA GLN A 56 16.85 -20.26 -18.24
C GLN A 56 15.87 -19.26 -18.86
N TYR A 57 14.96 -19.81 -19.65
CA TYR A 57 13.73 -19.14 -20.05
C TYR A 57 13.06 -18.57 -18.81
N HIS A 58 12.52 -17.36 -18.94
CA HIS A 58 11.42 -16.93 -18.08
C HIS A 58 10.35 -18.02 -18.13
N ASP A 59 10.18 -18.75 -17.03
CA ASP A 59 9.06 -19.67 -16.90
C ASP A 59 7.80 -18.81 -16.79
N GLY A 60 7.04 -18.74 -17.89
CA GLY A 60 5.79 -17.98 -18.02
C GLY A 60 4.64 -18.54 -17.17
N ARG A 61 4.95 -18.99 -15.96
CA ARG A 61 4.02 -19.47 -14.95
C ARG A 61 3.48 -18.26 -14.17
N PRO A 62 2.16 -18.16 -13.95
CA PRO A 62 1.59 -17.06 -13.20
C PRO A 62 2.13 -17.03 -11.76
N ARG A 63 2.50 -15.83 -11.29
CA ARG A 63 3.09 -15.61 -9.96
C ARG A 63 2.13 -15.98 -8.82
N GLY A 64 2.25 -17.22 -8.33
CA GLY A 64 1.74 -17.66 -7.02
C GLY A 64 0.20 -17.65 -6.85
N PRO A 65 -0.30 -18.15 -5.70
CA PRO A 65 -1.71 -18.12 -5.40
C PRO A 65 -2.17 -16.69 -5.06
N LEU A 66 -3.33 -16.29 -5.60
CA LEU A 66 -4.09 -15.05 -5.29
C LEU A 66 -4.54 -14.92 -3.82
N TRP A 67 -4.01 -15.73 -2.91
CA TRP A 67 -4.50 -15.98 -1.55
C TRP A 67 -3.47 -15.60 -0.48
N ARG A 68 -2.95 -14.37 -0.52
CA ARG A 68 -2.26 -13.75 0.62
C ARG A 68 -2.90 -12.43 1.02
N GLY A 69 -4.07 -12.56 1.64
CA GLY A 69 -4.80 -11.50 2.33
C GLY A 69 -6.17 -12.00 2.75
N LYS A 70 -6.68 -11.58 3.91
CA LYS A 70 -8.04 -11.91 4.39
C LYS A 70 -9.14 -11.11 3.64
N LYS A 71 -8.90 -10.75 2.36
CA LYS A 71 -9.82 -9.94 1.54
C LYS A 71 -10.57 -10.89 0.60
N LEU A 72 -11.86 -11.07 0.86
CA LEU A 72 -12.74 -11.92 0.05
C LEU A 72 -13.07 -11.19 -1.26
N ILE A 73 -12.36 -11.53 -2.35
CA ILE A 73 -12.71 -11.06 -3.69
C ILE A 73 -13.80 -11.98 -4.26
N GLY A 74 -14.91 -11.40 -4.71
CA GLY A 74 -16.01 -12.14 -5.33
C GLY A 74 -15.60 -12.78 -6.65
N LYS A 75 -16.29 -13.86 -7.06
CA LYS A 75 -16.03 -14.53 -8.34
C LYS A 75 -16.25 -13.59 -9.54
N GLU A 76 -17.22 -12.69 -9.43
CA GLU A 76 -17.52 -11.69 -10.46
C GLU A 76 -16.44 -10.59 -10.52
N ALA A 77 -16.02 -10.05 -9.37
CA ALA A 77 -14.88 -9.14 -9.30
C ALA A 77 -13.60 -9.78 -9.89
N LEU A 78 -13.30 -11.03 -9.57
CA LEU A 78 -12.13 -11.74 -10.11
C LEU A 78 -12.20 -11.95 -11.62
N PHE A 79 -13.38 -12.32 -12.16
CA PHE A 79 -13.61 -12.37 -13.61
C PHE A 79 -13.41 -11.01 -14.27
N VAL A 80 -13.92 -9.94 -13.66
CA VAL A 80 -13.77 -8.57 -14.15
C VAL A 80 -12.30 -8.13 -14.14
N ILE A 81 -11.55 -8.33 -13.05
CA ILE A 81 -10.11 -7.99 -12.98
C ILE A 81 -9.34 -8.70 -14.09
N GLN A 82 -9.58 -9.99 -14.30
CA GLN A 82 -8.91 -10.74 -15.37
C GLN A 82 -9.29 -10.25 -16.77
N GLY A 83 -10.56 -9.92 -17.00
CA GLY A 83 -11.04 -9.37 -18.28
C GLY A 83 -10.47 -7.98 -18.59
N LEU A 84 -10.48 -7.06 -17.60
CA LEU A 84 -9.90 -5.72 -17.74
C LEU A 84 -8.42 -5.79 -18.09
N LYS A 85 -7.65 -6.65 -17.41
CA LYS A 85 -6.22 -6.85 -17.71
C LYS A 85 -5.99 -7.50 -19.08
N ARG A 86 -6.86 -8.43 -19.50
CA ARG A 86 -6.77 -9.08 -20.83
C ARG A 86 -7.02 -8.12 -21.98
N PHE A 87 -7.88 -7.10 -21.80
CA PHE A 87 -8.22 -6.12 -22.83
C PHE A 87 -7.53 -4.77 -22.64
N LYS A 88 -6.49 -4.69 -21.78
CA LYS A 88 -5.77 -3.44 -21.47
C LYS A 88 -5.27 -2.69 -22.70
N ASP A 89 -4.81 -3.42 -23.72
CA ASP A 89 -4.21 -2.86 -24.94
C ASP A 89 -5.24 -2.57 -26.06
N ASP A 90 -6.49 -3.00 -25.91
CA ASP A 90 -7.56 -2.86 -26.90
C ASP A 90 -8.71 -2.04 -26.30
N GLU A 91 -8.66 -0.72 -26.52
CA GLU A 91 -9.63 0.22 -25.93
C GLU A 91 -11.07 -0.09 -26.35
N GLU A 92 -11.31 -0.51 -27.59
CA GLU A 92 -12.66 -0.84 -28.05
C GLU A 92 -13.23 -2.07 -27.31
N LYS A 93 -12.45 -3.15 -27.20
CA LYS A 93 -12.86 -4.35 -26.46
C LYS A 93 -12.99 -4.04 -24.97
N LEU A 94 -12.10 -3.22 -24.42
CA LEU A 94 -12.14 -2.79 -23.02
C LEU A 94 -13.42 -2.00 -22.70
N GLN A 95 -13.77 -1.00 -23.51
CA GLN A 95 -15.00 -0.21 -23.32
C GLN A 95 -16.26 -1.06 -23.47
N ARG A 96 -16.30 -2.01 -24.42
CA ARG A 96 -17.40 -2.99 -24.54
C ARG A 96 -17.46 -3.91 -23.31
N PHE A 97 -16.32 -4.38 -22.80
CA PHE A 97 -16.25 -5.22 -21.60
C PHE A 97 -16.73 -4.47 -20.35
N ILE A 98 -16.31 -3.21 -20.16
CA ILE A 98 -16.76 -2.35 -19.06
C ILE A 98 -18.28 -2.20 -19.09
N LYS A 99 -18.86 -1.84 -20.24
CA LYS A 99 -20.32 -1.69 -20.38
C LYS A 99 -21.10 -2.97 -20.07
N ASN A 100 -20.61 -4.13 -20.51
CA ASN A 100 -21.33 -5.40 -20.37
C ASN A 100 -21.13 -6.09 -19.02
N HIS A 101 -19.97 -5.92 -18.39
CA HIS A 101 -19.60 -6.67 -17.18
C HIS A 101 -19.36 -5.80 -15.97
N VAL A 102 -18.76 -4.61 -16.08
CA VAL A 102 -18.48 -3.75 -14.92
C VAL A 102 -19.75 -3.03 -14.45
N LEU A 103 -20.57 -2.49 -15.36
CA LEU A 103 -21.78 -1.73 -14.98
C LEU A 103 -22.83 -2.54 -14.20
N ARG A 104 -22.77 -3.87 -14.25
CA ARG A 104 -23.69 -4.77 -13.54
C ARG A 104 -23.14 -5.29 -12.20
N LEU A 105 -21.91 -4.94 -11.82
CA LEU A 105 -21.33 -5.38 -10.55
C LEU A 105 -22.00 -4.67 -9.37
N LEU A 106 -22.07 -5.36 -8.23
CA LEU A 106 -22.52 -4.75 -6.98
C LEU A 106 -21.44 -3.79 -6.43
N LYS A 107 -21.86 -2.82 -5.59
CA LYS A 107 -20.97 -1.84 -4.92
C LYS A 107 -19.71 -2.48 -4.33
N MET A 108 -19.87 -3.58 -3.58
CA MET A 108 -18.77 -4.30 -2.94
C MET A 108 -17.78 -4.89 -3.96
N ASP A 109 -18.27 -5.46 -5.06
CA ASP A 109 -17.42 -6.02 -6.11
C ASP A 109 -16.72 -4.92 -6.92
N MET A 110 -17.39 -3.78 -7.23
CA MET A 110 -16.72 -2.65 -7.90
C MET A 110 -15.56 -2.09 -7.07
N ILE A 111 -15.76 -1.91 -5.76
CA ILE A 111 -14.71 -1.45 -4.83
C ILE A 111 -13.60 -2.52 -4.69
N ALA A 112 -13.95 -3.81 -4.69
CA ALA A 112 -12.97 -4.90 -4.69
C ALA A 112 -12.12 -4.93 -5.98
N VAL A 113 -12.73 -4.66 -7.14
CA VAL A 113 -12.02 -4.51 -8.43
C VAL A 113 -11.06 -3.33 -8.39
N LEU A 114 -11.54 -2.14 -7.98
CA LEU A 114 -10.72 -0.92 -7.89
C LEU A 114 -9.49 -1.16 -7.00
N THR A 115 -9.72 -1.59 -5.76
CA THR A 115 -8.65 -1.78 -4.78
C THR A 115 -7.66 -2.90 -5.12
N GLU A 116 -8.05 -3.91 -5.91
CA GLU A 116 -7.12 -4.92 -6.41
C GLU A 116 -6.32 -4.43 -7.63
N LEU A 117 -6.87 -3.54 -8.45
CA LEU A 117 -6.11 -2.88 -9.54
C LEU A 117 -5.07 -1.89 -8.96
N GLU A 118 -5.44 -1.12 -7.94
CA GLU A 118 -4.54 -0.23 -7.19
C GLU A 118 -3.40 -1.03 -6.53
N ARG A 119 -3.73 -2.14 -5.85
CA ARG A 119 -2.75 -3.06 -5.24
C ARG A 119 -1.83 -3.74 -6.27
N GLN A 120 -2.22 -3.78 -7.54
CA GLN A 120 -1.41 -4.28 -8.65
C GLN A 120 -0.68 -3.16 -9.42
N GLU A 121 -0.83 -1.90 -8.99
CA GLU A 121 -0.29 -0.71 -9.67
C GLU A 121 -0.75 -0.58 -11.15
N GLU A 122 -1.92 -1.14 -11.47
CA GLU A 122 -2.54 -1.06 -12.80
C GLU A 122 -3.31 0.25 -12.97
N VAL A 123 -2.62 1.36 -12.73
CA VAL A 123 -3.21 2.68 -12.48
C VAL A 123 -4.12 3.16 -13.62
N SER A 124 -3.74 2.95 -14.88
CA SER A 124 -4.57 3.33 -16.05
C SER A 124 -5.91 2.57 -16.12
N LEU A 125 -6.01 1.37 -15.53
CA LEU A 125 -7.28 0.64 -15.39
C LEU A 125 -8.04 1.10 -14.16
N ALA A 126 -7.35 1.33 -13.03
CA ALA A 126 -7.94 1.85 -11.81
C ALA A 126 -8.66 3.20 -12.04
N THR A 127 -8.02 4.16 -12.74
CA THR A 127 -8.64 5.45 -13.10
C THR A 127 -9.93 5.28 -13.91
N LYS A 128 -9.98 4.31 -14.84
CA LYS A 128 -11.21 4.03 -15.63
C LYS A 128 -12.32 3.43 -14.78
N ILE A 129 -11.98 2.52 -13.85
CA ILE A 129 -12.98 1.94 -12.93
C ILE A 129 -13.47 2.98 -11.92
N PHE A 130 -12.59 3.87 -11.45
CA PHE A 130 -12.96 5.01 -10.63
C PHE A 130 -13.98 5.93 -11.33
N GLN A 131 -13.73 6.29 -12.61
CA GLN A 131 -14.68 7.05 -13.44
C GLN A 131 -16.02 6.33 -13.69
N VAL A 132 -16.05 5.00 -13.60
CA VAL A 132 -17.30 4.21 -13.68
C VAL A 132 -18.03 4.24 -12.33
N ILE A 133 -17.29 4.16 -11.22
CA ILE A 133 -17.82 4.25 -9.84
C ILE A 133 -18.44 5.64 -9.60
N GLN A 134 -17.78 6.74 -10.00
CA GLN A 134 -18.31 8.10 -9.90
C GLN A 134 -19.65 8.32 -10.63
N LYS A 135 -20.02 7.44 -11.57
CA LYS A 135 -21.26 7.50 -12.34
C LYS A 135 -22.37 6.57 -11.81
N GLN A 136 -22.14 5.90 -10.68
CA GLN A 136 -23.14 5.01 -10.07
C GLN A 136 -24.06 5.78 -9.12
N ASP A 137 -25.34 5.43 -9.10
CA ASP A 137 -26.36 6.08 -8.23
C ASP A 137 -26.05 5.95 -6.72
N TRP A 138 -25.26 4.93 -6.34
CA TRP A 138 -24.84 4.68 -4.95
C TRP A 138 -23.53 5.38 -4.56
N TYR A 139 -22.90 6.10 -5.49
CA TYR A 139 -21.65 6.80 -5.26
C TYR A 139 -21.83 7.90 -4.21
N GLN A 140 -20.88 7.95 -3.29
CA GLN A 140 -20.73 9.05 -2.33
C GLN A 140 -19.24 9.36 -2.28
N PRO A 141 -18.85 10.64 -2.42
CA PRO A 141 -17.49 11.10 -2.18
C PRO A 141 -16.96 10.59 -0.82
N ASP A 142 -15.81 9.92 -0.86
CA ASP A 142 -15.13 9.34 0.30
C ASP A 142 -13.61 9.49 0.09
N VAL A 143 -12.93 10.06 1.08
CA VAL A 143 -11.47 10.23 1.11
C VAL A 143 -10.76 8.89 0.82
N TYR A 144 -11.28 7.77 1.33
CA TYR A 144 -10.65 6.46 1.14
C TYR A 144 -10.60 6.04 -0.34
N LEU A 145 -11.63 6.37 -1.13
CA LEU A 145 -11.68 6.04 -2.57
C LEU A 145 -10.70 6.87 -3.40
N TYR A 146 -10.33 8.08 -2.96
CA TYR A 146 -9.31 8.90 -3.59
C TYR A 146 -7.89 8.57 -3.12
N LYS A 147 -7.73 8.23 -1.83
CA LYS A 147 -6.44 8.04 -1.15
C LYS A 147 -5.54 7.03 -1.84
N ASP A 148 -6.01 5.79 -2.00
CA ASP A 148 -5.19 4.71 -2.56
C ASP A 148 -4.87 4.97 -4.06
N LEU A 149 -5.80 5.54 -4.82
CA LEU A 149 -5.61 5.90 -6.23
C LEU A 149 -4.60 7.04 -6.46
N ILE A 150 -4.71 8.14 -5.70
CA ILE A 150 -3.79 9.28 -5.83
C ILE A 150 -2.37 8.89 -5.35
N ILE A 151 -2.27 8.07 -4.30
CA ILE A 151 -0.99 7.51 -3.85
C ILE A 151 -0.40 6.57 -4.93
N ALA A 152 -1.20 5.77 -5.62
CA ALA A 152 -0.73 4.94 -6.72
C ALA A 152 -0.26 5.78 -7.93
N LEU A 153 -0.98 6.84 -8.28
CA LEU A 153 -0.62 7.78 -9.37
C LEU A 153 0.70 8.50 -9.10
N THR A 154 0.85 9.08 -7.91
CA THR A 154 2.10 9.76 -7.49
C THR A 154 3.28 8.78 -7.37
N ARG A 155 3.04 7.53 -6.96
CA ARG A 155 4.09 6.50 -6.96
C ARG A 155 4.51 6.11 -8.38
N GLY A 156 3.57 6.04 -9.32
CA GLY A 156 3.76 5.72 -10.73
C GLY A 156 4.21 6.87 -11.64
N GLY A 157 4.56 8.05 -11.10
CA GLY A 157 5.05 9.19 -11.89
C GLY A 157 3.97 9.93 -12.71
N LYS A 158 2.68 9.66 -12.47
CA LYS A 158 1.56 10.26 -13.21
C LYS A 158 1.05 11.53 -12.53
N MET A 159 1.90 12.54 -12.39
CA MET A 159 1.61 13.74 -11.60
C MET A 159 0.40 14.53 -12.11
N ASP A 160 0.24 14.69 -13.43
CA ASP A 160 -0.92 15.38 -14.01
C ASP A 160 -2.26 14.70 -13.67
N GLU A 161 -2.30 13.37 -13.69
CA GLU A 161 -3.49 12.59 -13.32
C GLU A 161 -3.72 12.64 -11.79
N ALA A 162 -2.65 12.62 -10.99
CA ALA A 162 -2.73 12.75 -9.53
C ALA A 162 -3.30 14.11 -9.12
N MET A 163 -2.78 15.21 -9.68
CA MET A 163 -3.25 16.56 -9.38
C MET A 163 -4.70 16.76 -9.83
N LYS A 164 -5.10 16.23 -11.00
CA LYS A 164 -6.51 16.29 -11.45
C LYS A 164 -7.46 15.60 -10.47
N LEU A 165 -7.11 14.43 -9.94
CA LEU A 165 -7.94 13.77 -8.92
C LEU A 165 -7.91 14.49 -7.57
N TRP A 166 -6.78 15.08 -7.19
CA TRP A 166 -6.68 15.93 -5.99
C TRP A 166 -7.64 17.13 -6.08
N GLU A 167 -7.63 17.83 -7.21
CA GLU A 167 -8.55 18.96 -7.47
C GLU A 167 -10.02 18.52 -7.46
N VAL A 168 -10.37 17.37 -8.02
CA VAL A 168 -11.74 16.82 -7.94
C VAL A 168 -12.13 16.55 -6.48
N MET A 169 -11.27 15.90 -5.71
CA MET A 169 -11.49 15.62 -4.28
C MET A 169 -11.63 16.93 -3.46
N ARG A 170 -10.83 17.96 -3.76
CA ARG A 170 -10.94 19.29 -3.14
C ARG A 170 -12.30 19.95 -3.47
N ASN A 171 -12.75 19.86 -4.72
CA ASN A 171 -14.06 20.39 -5.14
C ASN A 171 -15.25 19.65 -4.49
N GLU A 172 -15.07 18.37 -4.12
CA GLU A 172 -16.03 17.60 -3.32
C GLU A 172 -15.98 17.94 -1.81
N ASN A 173 -15.14 18.90 -1.40
CA ASN A 173 -14.92 19.36 -0.01
C ASN A 173 -14.47 18.23 0.94
N LEU A 174 -13.71 17.27 0.41
CA LEU A 174 -13.12 16.19 1.19
C LEU A 174 -11.76 16.62 1.76
N PHE A 175 -11.54 16.36 3.05
CA PHE A 175 -10.29 16.66 3.75
C PHE A 175 -9.47 15.37 3.99
N PRO A 176 -8.27 15.25 3.41
CA PRO A 176 -7.39 14.10 3.60
C PRO A 176 -6.82 13.96 5.02
N ASP A 177 -6.48 12.73 5.39
CA ASP A 177 -5.63 12.48 6.57
C ASP A 177 -4.25 13.12 6.38
N SER A 178 -3.61 13.54 7.49
CA SER A 178 -2.18 13.93 7.53
C SER A 178 -1.25 12.93 6.80
N GLN A 179 -1.51 11.63 6.93
CA GLN A 179 -0.74 10.59 6.22
C GLN A 179 -0.86 10.71 4.69
N MET A 180 -2.02 11.10 4.17
CA MET A 180 -2.25 11.24 2.73
C MET A 180 -1.52 12.48 2.19
N TYR A 181 -1.61 13.63 2.87
CA TYR A 181 -0.78 14.81 2.57
C TYR A 181 0.72 14.44 2.55
N THR A 182 1.17 13.72 3.58
CA THR A 182 2.57 13.25 3.74
C THR A 182 3.07 12.43 2.54
N GLU A 183 2.31 11.44 2.08
CA GLU A 183 2.70 10.59 0.96
C GLU A 183 2.70 11.35 -0.37
N ILE A 184 1.71 12.22 -0.59
CA ILE A 184 1.53 12.96 -1.85
C ILE A 184 2.59 14.06 -2.00
N ILE A 185 2.85 14.84 -0.94
CA ILE A 185 3.96 15.82 -0.88
C ILE A 185 5.29 15.13 -1.20
N ARG A 186 5.55 13.95 -0.60
CA ARG A 186 6.76 13.17 -0.89
C ARG A 186 6.81 12.70 -2.35
N GLY A 187 5.66 12.36 -2.94
CA GLY A 187 5.51 12.00 -4.35
C GLY A 187 5.96 13.13 -5.28
N PHE A 188 5.35 14.32 -5.15
CA PHE A 188 5.66 15.49 -5.99
C PHE A 188 7.11 15.99 -5.80
N LEU A 189 7.63 16.00 -4.56
CA LEU A 189 9.04 16.36 -4.31
C LEU A 189 10.03 15.39 -4.97
N ARG A 190 9.71 14.09 -5.00
CA ARG A 190 10.52 13.07 -5.66
C ARG A 190 10.49 13.18 -7.19
N ASP A 191 9.39 13.67 -7.75
CA ASP A 191 9.22 13.90 -9.19
C ASP A 191 9.96 15.15 -9.69
N GLY A 192 10.34 16.05 -8.77
CA GLY A 192 10.94 17.35 -9.11
C GLY A 192 9.92 18.48 -9.27
N SER A 193 8.71 18.32 -8.72
CA SER A 193 7.59 19.27 -8.82
C SER A 193 7.32 19.97 -7.46
N PRO A 194 8.22 20.85 -6.99
CA PRO A 194 8.11 21.49 -5.67
C PRO A 194 6.94 22.47 -5.58
N ALA A 195 6.52 23.07 -6.70
CA ALA A 195 5.37 23.97 -6.74
C ALA A 195 4.08 23.22 -6.39
N ASP A 196 3.88 22.04 -6.97
CA ASP A 196 2.74 21.17 -6.66
C ASP A 196 2.80 20.65 -5.22
N ALA A 197 3.98 20.24 -4.74
CA ALA A 197 4.16 19.87 -3.34
C ALA A 197 3.77 21.01 -2.38
N MET A 198 4.06 22.27 -2.74
CA MET A 198 3.63 23.45 -1.98
C MET A 198 2.12 23.70 -2.09
N ASN A 199 1.47 23.45 -3.24
CA ASN A 199 0.01 23.55 -3.35
C ASN A 199 -0.70 22.57 -2.38
N ILE A 200 -0.22 21.32 -2.30
CA ILE A 200 -0.72 20.31 -1.36
C ILE A 200 -0.45 20.71 0.10
N TYR A 201 0.67 21.38 0.37
CA TYR A 201 1.00 21.91 1.70
C TYR A 201 0.09 23.08 2.14
N GLU A 202 -0.22 24.02 1.24
CA GLU A 202 -1.15 25.11 1.54
C GLU A 202 -2.59 24.60 1.74
N ASP A 203 -2.98 23.46 1.15
CA ASP A 203 -4.23 22.77 1.48
C ASP A 203 -4.19 22.13 2.87
N MET A 204 -3.07 21.49 3.23
CA MET A 204 -2.87 20.94 4.58
C MET A 204 -3.01 22.01 5.66
N LYS A 205 -2.52 23.23 5.42
CA LYS A 205 -2.70 24.38 6.34
C LYS A 205 -4.15 24.87 6.45
N LYS A 206 -5.01 24.58 5.48
CA LYS A 206 -6.46 24.89 5.47
C LYS A 206 -7.31 23.73 5.99
N SER A 207 -6.71 22.58 6.28
CA SER A 207 -7.40 21.42 6.85
C SER A 207 -7.99 21.79 8.22
N PRO A 208 -9.17 21.25 8.60
CA PRO A 208 -9.71 21.45 9.95
C PRO A 208 -8.85 20.78 11.04
N ASP A 209 -8.11 19.74 10.68
CA ASP A 209 -7.20 19.04 11.58
C ASP A 209 -5.84 19.76 11.67
N PRO A 210 -5.23 19.85 12.87
CA PRO A 210 -3.90 20.44 13.02
C PRO A 210 -2.87 19.61 12.25
N PRO A 211 -1.93 20.24 11.53
CA PRO A 211 -0.98 19.51 10.70
C PRO A 211 0.06 18.77 11.57
N ASP A 212 0.45 17.56 11.16
CA ASP A 212 1.53 16.83 11.83
C ASP A 212 2.91 17.40 11.47
N GLU A 213 3.89 17.09 12.33
CA GLU A 213 5.31 17.43 12.13
C GLU A 213 5.97 16.68 10.94
N LEU A 214 5.48 15.49 10.57
CA LEU A 214 6.08 14.65 9.53
C LEU A 214 6.07 15.29 8.11
N PRO A 215 4.95 15.87 7.63
CA PRO A 215 4.93 16.69 6.42
C PRO A 215 6.05 17.74 6.33
N PHE A 216 6.25 18.54 7.39
CA PHE A 216 7.26 19.62 7.41
C PHE A 216 8.67 19.04 7.29
N ARG A 217 8.99 17.97 8.02
CA ARG A 217 10.30 17.29 7.91
C ARG A 217 10.60 16.79 6.50
N ILE A 218 9.56 16.38 5.75
CA ILE A 218 9.70 15.95 4.35
C ILE A 218 9.91 17.15 3.42
N LEU A 219 9.12 18.22 3.59
CA LEU A 219 9.27 19.46 2.82
C LEU A 219 10.64 20.10 3.03
N LEU A 220 11.08 20.29 4.27
CA LEU A 220 12.37 20.93 4.59
C LEU A 220 13.58 20.15 4.05
N LYS A 221 13.44 18.82 3.86
CA LYS A 221 14.42 17.96 3.21
C LYS A 221 14.32 18.01 1.68
N GLY A 222 13.11 17.97 1.11
CA GLY A 222 12.91 17.97 -0.34
C GLY A 222 13.15 19.34 -0.99
N LEU A 223 12.96 20.42 -0.23
CA LEU A 223 13.15 21.81 -0.68
C LEU A 223 14.58 22.34 -0.44
N LEU A 224 15.55 21.48 -0.15
CA LEU A 224 16.98 21.88 -0.09
C LEU A 224 17.45 22.63 -1.36
N PRO A 225 17.05 22.24 -2.60
CA PRO A 225 17.37 23.02 -3.81
C PRO A 225 16.58 24.34 -3.96
N HIS A 226 15.61 24.61 -3.08
CA HIS A 226 14.65 25.71 -3.21
C HIS A 226 14.56 26.52 -1.90
N PRO A 227 15.63 27.26 -1.53
CA PRO A 227 15.76 27.89 -0.20
C PRO A 227 14.62 28.86 0.12
N LEU A 228 14.06 29.57 -0.87
CA LEU A 228 12.92 30.48 -0.67
C LEU A 228 11.65 29.75 -0.18
N LEU A 229 11.37 28.56 -0.73
CA LEU A 229 10.22 27.74 -0.31
C LEU A 229 10.52 27.07 1.04
N ARG A 230 11.74 26.56 1.21
CA ARG A 230 12.21 25.94 2.45
C ARG A 230 12.10 26.89 3.64
N ASN A 231 12.53 28.15 3.48
CA ASN A 231 12.49 29.15 4.55
C ASN A 231 11.06 29.50 4.96
N ARG A 232 10.10 29.53 4.03
CA ARG A 232 8.68 29.69 4.37
C ARG A 232 8.17 28.53 5.22
N VAL A 233 8.39 27.28 4.78
CA VAL A 233 7.97 26.09 5.54
C VAL A 233 8.65 26.03 6.91
N LYS A 234 9.88 26.54 7.05
CA LYS A 234 10.60 26.62 8.32
C LYS A 234 9.96 27.63 9.27
N GLN A 235 9.63 28.84 8.78
CA GLN A 235 8.90 29.85 9.54
C GLN A 235 7.52 29.35 9.99
N ASP A 236 6.75 28.76 9.06
CA ASP A 236 5.45 28.14 9.36
C ASP A 236 5.58 27.03 10.43
N TYR A 237 6.66 26.23 10.40
CA TYR A 237 6.92 25.21 11.42
C TYR A 237 7.25 25.80 12.79
N GLU A 238 8.09 26.83 12.84
CA GLU A 238 8.47 27.53 14.08
C GLU A 238 7.27 28.25 14.73
N GLU A 239 6.35 28.78 13.92
CA GLU A 239 5.08 29.37 14.40
C GLU A 239 4.12 28.32 14.97
N LEU A 240 3.98 27.17 14.30
CA LEU A 240 3.03 26.11 14.69
C LEU A 240 3.55 25.23 15.84
N PHE A 241 4.87 25.11 16.02
CA PHE A 241 5.49 24.25 17.03
C PHE A 241 6.57 25.01 17.86
N PRO A 242 6.22 26.07 18.60
CA PRO A 242 7.18 26.93 19.29
C PRO A 242 8.01 26.18 20.37
N GLU A 243 7.50 25.07 20.91
CA GLU A 243 8.21 24.22 21.88
C GLU A 243 9.22 23.25 21.23
N LYS A 244 9.18 23.08 19.90
CA LYS A 244 10.00 22.11 19.16
C LYS A 244 10.96 22.80 18.20
N HIS A 245 12.17 23.11 18.66
CA HIS A 245 13.20 23.64 17.78
C HIS A 245 13.61 22.62 16.70
N PHE A 246 13.43 22.96 15.42
CA PHE A 246 13.90 22.15 14.30
C PHE A 246 15.43 22.17 14.23
N TYR A 247 16.10 21.02 14.27
CA TYR A 247 17.55 20.96 14.08
C TYR A 247 17.88 21.11 12.59
N ASP A 248 18.41 22.28 12.22
CA ASP A 248 18.83 22.61 10.86
C ASP A 248 20.37 22.52 10.74
N PRO A 249 20.94 21.39 10.29
CA PRO A 249 22.39 21.26 10.15
C PRO A 249 22.93 22.21 9.08
N PRO A 250 24.11 22.84 9.28
CA PRO A 250 24.65 23.82 8.36
C PRO A 250 24.85 23.27 6.94
N GLU A 251 24.57 24.11 5.95
CA GLU A 251 24.47 23.75 4.53
C GLU A 251 25.76 23.12 3.96
N GLU A 252 26.91 23.46 4.55
CA GLU A 252 28.24 22.92 4.24
C GLU A 252 28.32 21.38 4.27
N ILE A 253 27.46 20.71 5.05
CA ILE A 253 27.44 19.26 5.20
C ILE A 253 26.88 18.56 3.93
N PHE A 254 26.14 19.27 3.08
CA PHE A 254 25.46 18.67 1.91
C PHE A 254 26.23 18.74 0.60
N GLY A 255 27.44 19.31 0.59
CA GLY A 255 28.41 19.16 -0.51
C GLY A 255 27.99 19.77 -1.86
N ILE A 256 27.20 20.85 -1.85
CA ILE A 256 26.81 21.58 -3.06
C ILE A 256 27.89 22.63 -3.38
N HIS A 257 28.79 22.30 -4.30
CA HIS A 257 29.77 23.18 -4.95
C HIS A 257 29.72 22.96 -6.47
#